data_AF-A0A938WTS2-F1
#
_entry.id   AF-A0A938WTS2-F1
#
_cell.length_a   1.000
_cell.length_b   1.000
_cell.length_c   1.000
_cell.angle_alpha   90.00
_cell.angle_beta   90.00
_cell.angle_gamma   90.00
#
_symmetry.space_group_name_H-M   'P 1'
#
loop_
_entity.id
_entity.type
_entity.pdbx_description
1 polymer ?
#
loop_
_entity_poly.entity_id
_entity_poly.type
_entity_poly.pdbx_seq_one_letter_code
_entity_poly.pdbx_strand_id
1 'polypeptide(L)'
;MKRLIKHLYMLAVMAAGTGVMASCDMMEQDLDDCPYGLYVNFKYDYNLQRADMFNDHVGSVTLYIFDEDGNLVKTQEESNVGGVSPLSDPGYAMHITDLAPGHYQFIALAGQKPYGDMLETTRAKFVRNDMAAGALMQSLEINLDKGATVTGPDGATYYSIENNGLPLDTLWHGMMTEPVEVYPMSSNRAAYATVPLVRDTKHINVALRELDDPTVMDIAKYDMYITDHNSRILWDLSLIHI
;
A
#
# COMPACT_ATOMS: atom_id res chain seq x y z
N MET A 1 -74.19 39.84 42.49
CA MET A 1 -73.00 39.13 43.02
C MET A 1 -72.68 37.76 42.40
N LYS A 2 -73.49 37.21 41.47
CA LYS A 2 -73.18 35.92 40.79
C LYS A 2 -72.58 36.05 39.37
N ARG A 3 -72.46 37.26 38.82
CA ARG A 3 -71.89 37.51 37.47
C ARG A 3 -70.41 37.91 37.47
N LEU A 4 -69.88 38.48 38.58
CA LEU A 4 -68.45 38.80 38.70
C LEU A 4 -67.57 37.56 38.93
N ILE A 5 -68.11 36.50 39.54
CA ILE A 5 -67.36 35.27 39.83
C ILE A 5 -67.08 34.46 38.55
N LYS A 6 -67.99 34.49 37.56
CA LYS A 6 -67.78 33.77 36.28
C LYS A 6 -66.69 34.37 35.40
N HIS A 7 -66.46 35.68 35.46
CA HIS A 7 -65.37 36.31 34.69
C HIS A 7 -64.00 36.16 35.34
N LEU A 8 -63.95 35.97 36.67
CA LEU A 8 -62.69 35.70 37.38
C LEU A 8 -62.18 34.27 37.13
N TYR A 9 -63.08 33.30 36.95
CA TYR A 9 -62.72 31.93 36.58
C TYR A 9 -62.33 31.76 35.10
N MET A 10 -62.82 32.63 34.22
CA MET A 10 -62.53 32.54 32.78
C MET A 10 -61.21 33.21 32.39
N LEU A 11 -60.67 34.13 33.21
CA LEU A 11 -59.32 34.66 33.08
C LEU A 11 -58.24 33.76 33.70
N ALA A 12 -58.60 32.90 34.66
CA ALA A 12 -57.66 32.04 35.37
C ALA A 12 -57.31 30.74 34.63
N VAL A 13 -58.02 30.40 33.55
CA VAL A 13 -57.77 29.18 32.75
C VAL A 13 -56.93 29.47 31.47
N MET A 14 -56.71 30.74 31.14
CA MET A 14 -55.82 31.16 30.02
C MET A 14 -54.44 31.64 30.50
N ALA A 15 -53.97 31.17 31.65
CA ALA A 15 -52.64 31.44 32.17
C ALA A 15 -51.87 30.14 32.53
N ALA A 16 -52.23 29.03 31.89
CA ALA A 16 -51.59 27.72 32.05
C ALA A 16 -51.16 27.15 30.69
N GLY A 17 -50.48 27.97 29.90
CA GLY A 17 -49.95 27.63 28.58
C GLY A 17 -48.62 28.33 28.27
N THR A 18 -47.87 28.73 29.29
CA THR A 18 -46.46 29.13 29.14
C THR A 18 -45.61 27.89 29.17
N GLY A 19 -45.36 27.34 27.99
CA GLY A 19 -44.53 26.15 27.81
C GLY A 19 -44.40 25.79 26.34
N VAL A 20 -44.30 26.77 25.45
CA VAL A 20 -43.73 26.50 24.14
C VAL A 20 -42.26 26.29 24.42
N MET A 21 -41.87 25.02 24.46
CA MET A 21 -40.50 24.59 24.62
C MET A 21 -39.65 25.41 23.65
N ALA A 22 -38.76 26.22 24.19
CA ALA A 22 -37.59 26.63 23.45
C ALA A 22 -36.78 25.35 23.20
N SER A 23 -37.17 24.55 22.21
CA SER A 23 -36.21 23.70 21.53
C SER A 23 -35.40 24.62 20.63
N CYS A 24 -34.60 25.48 21.24
CA CYS A 24 -33.39 25.91 20.58
C CYS A 24 -32.55 24.65 20.50
N ASP A 25 -32.61 24.02 19.33
CA ASP A 25 -31.58 23.23 18.71
C ASP A 25 -30.37 23.00 19.61
N MET A 26 -30.52 22.06 20.54
CA MET A 26 -29.43 21.18 20.91
C MET A 26 -29.41 20.08 19.84
N MET A 27 -29.28 20.50 18.57
CA MET A 27 -28.64 19.67 17.56
C MET A 27 -27.16 19.70 17.91
N GLU A 28 -26.78 18.96 18.96
CA GLU A 28 -25.54 18.22 18.91
C GLU A 28 -25.77 17.27 17.74
N GLN A 29 -25.46 17.72 16.51
CA GLN A 29 -25.16 16.76 15.47
C GLN A 29 -23.98 16.02 16.08
N ASP A 30 -24.23 14.79 16.55
CA ASP A 30 -23.21 13.75 16.56
C ASP A 30 -22.69 13.69 15.12
N LEU A 31 -21.76 14.59 14.81
CA LEU A 31 -20.93 14.56 13.63
C LEU A 31 -20.02 13.38 13.89
N ASP A 32 -20.56 12.17 13.69
CA ASP A 32 -19.76 10.97 13.52
C ASP A 32 -18.58 11.36 12.63
N ASP A 33 -17.37 11.22 13.19
CA ASP A 33 -16.08 11.74 12.76
C ASP A 33 -16.04 12.15 11.28
N CYS A 34 -16.07 13.46 11.02
CA CYS A 34 -15.91 13.93 9.65
C CYS A 34 -14.56 13.44 9.10
N PRO A 35 -14.55 12.76 7.96
CA PRO A 35 -13.35 12.11 7.46
C PRO A 35 -12.29 13.18 7.19
N TYR A 36 -11.13 13.04 7.84
CA TYR A 36 -9.99 13.95 7.70
C TYR A 36 -8.72 13.17 7.35
N GLY A 37 -7.74 13.88 6.80
CA GLY A 37 -6.48 13.28 6.36
C GLY A 37 -6.58 12.66 4.98
N LEU A 38 -5.75 11.65 4.73
CA LEU A 38 -5.60 11.00 3.44
C LEU A 38 -5.88 9.51 3.57
N TYR A 39 -6.74 8.99 2.69
CA TYR A 39 -6.99 7.55 2.57
C TYR A 39 -6.37 7.04 1.28
N VAL A 40 -5.43 6.10 1.41
CA VAL A 40 -4.72 5.52 0.26
C VAL A 40 -5.17 4.07 0.06
N ASN A 41 -5.73 3.80 -1.11
CA ASN A 41 -6.04 2.46 -1.57
C ASN A 41 -4.90 1.94 -2.45
N PHE A 42 -4.77 0.62 -2.52
CA PHE A 42 -3.81 -0.05 -3.38
C PHE A 42 -4.56 -0.97 -4.32
N LYS A 43 -4.16 -0.99 -5.59
CA LYS A 43 -4.84 -1.79 -6.60
C LYS A 43 -3.85 -2.64 -7.37
N TYR A 44 -4.06 -3.95 -7.41
CA TYR A 44 -3.25 -4.88 -8.20
C TYR A 44 -4.12 -5.52 -9.29
N ASP A 45 -4.47 -4.74 -10.32
CA ASP A 45 -5.25 -5.19 -11.48
C ASP A 45 -4.39 -5.43 -12.74
N TYR A 46 -3.11 -5.06 -12.71
CA TYR A 46 -2.13 -5.36 -13.74
C TYR A 46 -1.64 -6.81 -13.65
N ASN A 47 -2.56 -7.74 -13.91
CA ASN A 47 -2.34 -9.17 -13.91
C ASN A 47 -3.12 -9.86 -15.05
N LEU A 48 -2.90 -11.16 -15.24
CA LEU A 48 -3.53 -11.90 -16.34
C LEU A 48 -5.04 -12.11 -16.13
N GLN A 49 -5.50 -12.07 -14.89
CA GLN A 49 -6.90 -12.22 -14.50
C GLN A 49 -7.72 -10.95 -14.77
N ARG A 50 -7.05 -9.80 -14.97
CA ARG A 50 -7.67 -8.49 -15.21
C ARG A 50 -8.69 -8.11 -14.13
N ALA A 51 -8.39 -8.51 -12.90
CA ALA A 51 -9.18 -8.25 -11.71
C ALA A 51 -8.25 -7.74 -10.61
N ASP A 52 -8.77 -6.93 -9.70
CA ASP A 52 -7.98 -6.52 -8.55
C ASP A 52 -7.72 -7.72 -7.64
N MET A 53 -6.44 -8.04 -7.46
CA MET A 53 -5.98 -9.17 -6.68
C MET A 53 -5.19 -8.72 -5.44
N PHE A 54 -5.28 -7.44 -5.06
CA PHE A 54 -4.56 -6.89 -3.93
C PHE A 54 -4.82 -7.68 -2.64
N ASN A 55 -6.09 -7.79 -2.23
CA ASN A 55 -6.48 -8.41 -0.96
C ASN A 55 -6.13 -9.91 -0.86
N ASP A 56 -6.02 -10.58 -2.01
CA ASP A 56 -5.73 -12.01 -2.10
C ASP A 56 -4.23 -12.32 -2.08
N HIS A 57 -3.38 -11.39 -2.54
CA HIS A 57 -1.97 -11.67 -2.82
C HIS A 57 -0.99 -10.84 -2.00
N VAL A 58 -1.36 -9.62 -1.62
CA VAL A 58 -0.48 -8.70 -0.91
C VAL A 58 -0.66 -8.90 0.60
N GLY A 59 0.46 -9.16 1.29
CA GLY A 59 0.50 -9.39 2.73
C GLY A 59 1.24 -8.29 3.51
N SER A 60 1.90 -7.36 2.82
CA SER A 60 2.58 -6.21 3.41
C SER A 60 2.70 -5.09 2.38
N VAL A 61 2.55 -3.84 2.83
CA VAL A 61 2.76 -2.62 2.05
C VAL A 61 3.54 -1.61 2.87
N THR A 62 4.56 -1.04 2.26
CA THR A 62 5.25 0.16 2.73
C THR A 62 4.96 1.29 1.74
N LEU A 63 4.27 2.33 2.21
CA LEU A 63 3.97 3.54 1.48
C LEU A 63 4.96 4.64 1.85
N TYR A 64 5.65 5.17 0.85
CA TYR A 64 6.48 6.37 0.93
C TYR A 64 5.69 7.56 0.41
N ILE A 65 5.62 8.63 1.21
CA ILE A 65 4.85 9.83 0.92
C ILE A 65 5.82 10.99 0.72
N PHE A 66 5.79 11.59 -0.46
CA PHE A 66 6.69 12.67 -0.87
C PHE A 66 5.90 13.98 -1.01
N ASP A 67 6.53 15.11 -0.68
CA ASP A 67 5.96 16.44 -0.96
C ASP A 67 6.00 16.80 -2.46
N GLU A 68 5.50 17.98 -2.81
CA GLU A 68 5.47 18.49 -4.19
C GLU A 68 6.86 18.64 -4.82
N ASP A 69 7.90 18.83 -3.99
CA ASP A 69 9.30 18.93 -4.42
C ASP A 69 9.98 17.54 -4.52
N GLY A 70 9.26 16.46 -4.17
CA GLY A 70 9.73 15.08 -4.22
C GLY A 70 10.56 14.64 -3.02
N ASN A 71 10.50 15.34 -1.89
CA ASN A 71 11.20 14.97 -0.66
C ASN A 71 10.34 14.07 0.24
N LEU A 72 10.94 13.05 0.85
CA LEU A 72 10.24 12.11 1.71
C LEU A 72 9.74 12.81 2.98
N VAL A 73 8.42 12.81 3.17
CA VAL A 73 7.75 13.41 4.34
C VAL A 73 7.45 12.34 5.38
N LYS A 74 6.88 11.21 4.94
CA LYS A 74 6.41 10.15 5.84
C LYS A 74 6.51 8.79 5.17
N THR A 75 6.82 7.78 5.95
CA THR A 75 6.74 6.38 5.56
C THR A 75 5.73 5.70 6.48
N GLN A 76 4.78 4.98 5.89
CA GLN A 76 3.79 4.18 6.61
C GLN A 76 3.91 2.73 6.16
N GLU A 77 3.94 1.81 7.10
CA GLU A 77 3.97 0.38 6.80
C GLU A 77 2.77 -0.32 7.46
N GLU A 78 2.18 -1.26 6.73
CA GLU A 78 1.11 -2.09 7.23
C GLU A 78 1.25 -3.51 6.68
N SER A 79 0.97 -4.51 7.52
CA SER A 79 1.18 -5.91 7.17
C SER A 79 0.16 -6.83 7.82
N ASN A 80 -0.13 -7.95 7.16
CA ASN A 80 -0.88 -9.07 7.70
C ASN A 80 0.05 -9.90 8.59
N VAL A 81 -0.18 -9.88 9.91
CA VAL A 81 0.68 -10.58 10.88
C VAL A 81 -0.19 -11.36 11.85
N GLY A 82 0.16 -12.65 12.04
CA GLY A 82 -0.58 -13.54 12.93
C GLY A 82 -2.03 -13.74 12.48
N GLY A 83 -2.99 -13.44 13.36
CA GLY A 83 -4.42 -13.53 13.07
C GLY A 83 -5.06 -12.23 12.59
N VAL A 84 -4.27 -11.16 12.40
CA VAL A 84 -4.75 -9.84 11.98
C VAL A 84 -4.31 -9.63 10.53
N SER A 85 -5.28 -9.41 9.63
CA SER A 85 -5.04 -9.32 8.19
C SER A 85 -5.80 -8.16 7.55
N PRO A 86 -5.45 -6.91 7.89
CA PRO A 86 -6.15 -5.72 7.41
C PRO A 86 -6.10 -5.62 5.88
N LEU A 87 -4.97 -5.98 5.25
CA LEU A 87 -4.81 -5.88 3.80
C LEU A 87 -5.70 -6.88 3.05
N SER A 88 -6.23 -7.90 3.73
CA SER A 88 -7.18 -8.85 3.14
C SER A 88 -8.63 -8.36 3.17
N ASP A 89 -8.92 -7.24 3.83
CA ASP A 89 -10.26 -6.63 3.82
C ASP A 89 -10.46 -5.80 2.54
N PRO A 90 -11.48 -6.08 1.71
CA PRO A 90 -11.80 -5.28 0.52
C PRO A 90 -12.12 -3.80 0.83
N GLY A 91 -12.51 -3.48 2.07
CA GLY A 91 -12.75 -2.12 2.53
C GLY A 91 -11.50 -1.41 3.06
N TYR A 92 -10.34 -2.07 3.03
CA TYR A 92 -9.10 -1.52 3.54
C TYR A 92 -8.67 -0.27 2.77
N ALA A 93 -8.40 0.79 3.53
CA ALA A 93 -7.74 2.00 3.05
C ALA A 93 -6.70 2.40 4.10
N MET A 94 -5.46 2.63 3.68
CA MET A 94 -4.42 3.11 4.58
C MET A 94 -4.73 4.56 4.96
N HIS A 95 -5.10 4.78 6.22
CA HIS A 95 -5.43 6.11 6.74
C HIS A 95 -4.16 6.81 7.24
N ILE A 96 -3.81 7.90 6.56
CA ILE A 96 -2.67 8.74 6.91
C ILE A 96 -3.17 10.01 7.60
N THR A 97 -2.83 10.13 8.88
CA THR A 97 -2.98 11.36 9.67
C THR A 97 -1.69 12.17 9.69
N ASP A 98 -1.78 13.40 10.19
CA ASP A 98 -0.62 14.27 10.50
C ASP A 98 0.20 14.70 9.28
N LEU A 99 -0.44 14.82 8.12
CA LEU A 99 0.12 15.53 6.97
C LEU A 99 -0.32 16.99 7.00
N ALA A 100 0.60 17.89 6.66
CA ALA A 100 0.26 19.28 6.44
C ALA A 100 -0.63 19.41 5.18
N PRO A 101 -1.44 20.47 5.05
CA PRO A 101 -2.13 20.74 3.80
C PRO A 101 -1.13 21.01 2.68
N GLY A 102 -1.31 20.37 1.53
CA GLY A 102 -0.36 20.45 0.42
C GLY A 102 -0.58 19.35 -0.62
N HIS A 103 0.32 19.27 -1.59
CA HIS A 103 0.29 18.25 -2.65
C HIS A 103 1.33 17.17 -2.37
N TYR A 104 0.94 15.91 -2.54
CA TYR A 104 1.77 14.76 -2.19
C TYR A 104 1.82 13.71 -3.30
N GLN A 105 2.97 13.09 -3.47
CA GLN A 105 3.21 11.97 -4.38
C GLN A 105 3.48 10.68 -3.59
N PHE A 106 3.32 9.53 -4.23
CA PHE A 106 3.39 8.24 -3.55
C PHE A 106 4.24 7.23 -4.30
N ILE A 107 5.06 6.49 -3.55
CA ILE A 107 5.62 5.22 -3.98
C ILE A 107 5.21 4.14 -2.97
N ALA A 108 4.75 3.00 -3.46
CA ALA A 108 4.43 1.85 -2.64
C ALA A 108 5.30 0.66 -3.02
N LEU A 109 5.95 0.07 -2.02
CA LEU A 109 6.58 -1.24 -2.13
C LEU A 109 5.76 -2.25 -1.33
N ALA A 110 5.41 -3.35 -1.96
CA ALA A 110 4.54 -4.35 -1.37
C ALA A 110 5.09 -5.76 -1.55
N GLY A 111 4.73 -6.64 -0.64
CA GLY A 111 5.20 -8.01 -0.59
C GLY A 111 4.20 -8.96 0.04
N GLN A 112 4.49 -10.27 -0.01
CA GLN A 112 3.61 -11.31 0.55
C GLN A 112 3.71 -11.43 2.08
N LYS A 113 4.78 -10.87 2.67
CA LYS A 113 5.12 -10.94 4.09
C LYS A 113 5.70 -9.60 4.53
N PRO A 114 5.75 -9.29 5.83
CA PRO A 114 6.46 -8.12 6.33
C PRO A 114 7.90 -8.07 5.79
N TYR A 115 8.38 -6.87 5.45
CA TYR A 115 9.73 -6.68 4.91
C TYR A 115 10.81 -7.24 5.83
N GLY A 116 10.67 -7.03 7.15
CA GLY A 116 11.58 -7.59 8.16
C GLY A 116 11.67 -9.12 8.07
N ASP A 117 10.53 -9.81 8.01
CA ASP A 117 10.47 -11.28 7.90
C ASP A 117 11.12 -11.79 6.62
N MET A 118 10.99 -11.08 5.50
CA MET A 118 11.65 -11.44 4.24
C MET A 118 13.18 -11.41 4.38
N LEU A 119 13.71 -10.43 5.11
CA LEU A 119 15.15 -10.28 5.34
C LEU A 119 15.76 -11.39 6.20
N GLU A 120 14.97 -11.98 7.10
CA GLU A 120 15.41 -13.07 7.98
C GLU A 120 15.45 -14.44 7.28
N THR A 121 14.89 -14.55 6.07
CA THR A 121 14.91 -15.81 5.32
C THR A 121 16.26 -16.07 4.64
N THR A 122 16.52 -17.35 4.33
CA THR A 122 17.66 -17.78 3.51
C THR A 122 17.37 -17.73 2.01
N ARG A 123 16.23 -17.15 1.60
CA ARG A 123 15.83 -17.04 0.20
C ARG A 123 16.61 -15.91 -0.46
N ALA A 124 16.61 -15.89 -1.80
CA ALA A 124 16.97 -14.68 -2.51
C ALA A 124 15.95 -13.59 -2.11
N LYS A 125 16.44 -12.40 -1.79
CA LYS A 125 15.65 -11.32 -1.19
C LYS A 125 15.95 -9.98 -1.83
N PHE A 126 14.94 -9.13 -1.89
CA PHE A 126 15.11 -7.73 -2.30
C PHE A 126 15.44 -6.89 -1.08
N VAL A 127 16.51 -6.11 -1.18
CA VAL A 127 16.99 -5.16 -0.20
C VAL A 127 16.73 -3.77 -0.74
N ARG A 128 15.90 -3.00 -0.05
CA ARG A 128 15.70 -1.57 -0.34
C ARG A 128 16.67 -0.74 0.48
N ASN A 129 17.07 0.42 -0.03
CA ASN A 129 17.87 1.36 0.75
C ASN A 129 17.04 2.06 1.83
N ASP A 130 17.69 2.44 2.93
CA ASP A 130 17.05 3.23 3.98
C ASP A 130 16.86 4.67 3.51
N MET A 131 15.60 5.10 3.43
CA MET A 131 15.23 6.45 3.04
C MET A 131 15.08 7.33 4.27
N ALA A 132 15.96 8.31 4.44
CA ALA A 132 15.86 9.31 5.50
C ALA A 132 14.76 10.33 5.20
N ALA A 133 14.20 10.97 6.24
CA ALA A 133 13.29 12.09 6.05
C ALA A 133 13.98 13.21 5.23
N GLY A 134 13.27 13.75 4.23
CA GLY A 134 13.81 14.71 3.28
C GLY A 134 14.60 14.10 2.11
N ALA A 135 14.78 12.77 2.06
CA ALA A 135 15.41 12.13 0.90
C ALA A 135 14.56 12.29 -0.36
N LEU A 136 15.21 12.52 -1.49
CA LEU A 136 14.54 12.65 -2.78
C LEU A 136 13.94 11.31 -3.21
N MET A 137 12.74 11.33 -3.80
CA MET A 137 12.08 10.15 -4.35
C MET A 137 13.01 9.32 -5.26
N GLN A 138 13.86 10.00 -6.03
CA GLN A 138 14.80 9.36 -6.96
C GLN A 138 15.90 8.53 -6.27
N SER A 139 16.11 8.70 -4.96
CA SER A 139 17.09 7.91 -4.22
C SER A 139 16.56 6.55 -3.79
N LEU A 140 15.27 6.24 -3.98
CA LEU A 140 14.75 4.91 -3.67
C LEU A 140 15.28 3.90 -4.69
N GLU A 141 15.91 2.85 -4.17
CA GLU A 141 16.47 1.76 -4.93
C GLU A 141 16.18 0.44 -4.25
N ILE A 142 15.84 -0.56 -5.07
CA ILE A 142 15.59 -1.92 -4.64
C ILE A 142 16.60 -2.82 -5.37
N ASN A 143 17.39 -3.55 -4.59
CA ASN A 143 18.45 -4.41 -5.10
C ASN A 143 18.15 -5.86 -4.70
N LEU A 144 18.22 -6.77 -5.66
CA LEU A 144 18.26 -8.20 -5.34
C LEU A 144 19.60 -8.51 -4.66
N ASP A 145 19.58 -9.25 -3.56
CA ASP A 145 20.78 -9.63 -2.80
C ASP A 145 21.76 -10.42 -3.67
N LYS A 146 23.02 -9.98 -3.70
CA LYS A 146 24.04 -10.42 -4.66
C LYS A 146 25.14 -11.18 -3.94
N GLY A 147 25.45 -12.36 -4.45
CA GLY A 147 26.59 -13.14 -4.03
C GLY A 147 27.87 -12.74 -4.75
N ALA A 148 28.78 -13.70 -4.88
CA ALA A 148 30.03 -13.51 -5.59
C ALA A 148 29.82 -13.27 -7.09
N THR A 149 30.81 -12.63 -7.70
CA THR A 149 30.88 -12.51 -9.15
C THR A 149 31.19 -13.86 -9.79
N VAL A 150 30.46 -14.22 -10.84
CA VAL A 150 30.57 -15.46 -11.60
C VAL A 150 30.66 -15.19 -13.10
N THR A 151 31.30 -16.08 -13.85
CA THR A 151 31.30 -16.02 -15.32
C THR A 151 30.11 -16.82 -15.84
N GLY A 152 29.23 -16.15 -16.60
CA GLY A 152 28.07 -16.77 -17.20
C GLY A 152 28.41 -17.66 -18.40
N PRO A 153 27.42 -18.40 -18.92
CA PRO A 153 27.59 -19.30 -20.06
C PRO A 153 27.95 -18.58 -21.37
N ASP A 154 27.67 -17.29 -21.46
CA ASP A 154 28.04 -16.41 -22.58
C ASP A 154 29.44 -15.76 -22.42
N GLY A 155 30.15 -16.06 -21.33
CA GLY A 155 31.44 -15.48 -20.99
C GLY A 155 31.37 -14.10 -20.33
N ALA A 156 30.18 -13.54 -20.13
CA ALA A 156 30.00 -12.28 -19.41
C ALA A 156 30.09 -12.47 -17.88
N THR A 157 30.28 -11.37 -17.18
CA THR A 157 30.41 -11.34 -15.73
C THR A 157 29.07 -11.02 -15.09
N TYR A 158 28.60 -11.87 -14.18
CA TYR A 158 27.34 -11.70 -13.44
C TYR A 158 27.56 -11.77 -11.94
N TYR A 159 26.56 -11.36 -11.17
CA TYR A 159 26.47 -11.71 -9.75
C TYR A 159 25.69 -12.99 -9.58
N SER A 160 26.16 -13.91 -8.74
CA SER A 160 25.35 -15.07 -8.35
C SER A 160 24.20 -14.64 -7.45
N ILE A 161 23.04 -15.27 -7.61
CA ILE A 161 21.89 -15.08 -6.72
C ILE A 161 21.68 -16.38 -5.96
N GLU A 162 22.03 -16.38 -4.67
CA GLU A 162 21.86 -17.56 -3.81
C GLU A 162 20.41 -17.64 -3.33
N ASN A 163 19.65 -18.59 -3.89
CA ASN A 163 18.24 -18.78 -3.54
C ASN A 163 17.99 -20.00 -2.64
N ASN A 164 19.02 -20.82 -2.37
CA ASN A 164 18.92 -22.04 -1.57
C ASN A 164 17.82 -23.01 -2.05
N GLY A 165 17.52 -23.04 -3.35
CA GLY A 165 16.45 -23.87 -3.92
C GLY A 165 15.03 -23.40 -3.55
N LEU A 166 14.90 -22.20 -2.98
CA LEU A 166 13.62 -21.60 -2.61
C LEU A 166 13.21 -20.54 -3.65
N PRO A 167 11.90 -20.27 -3.81
CA PRO A 167 11.45 -19.24 -4.72
C PRO A 167 11.92 -17.85 -4.27
N LEU A 168 11.92 -16.87 -5.17
CA LEU A 168 12.12 -15.46 -4.82
C LEU A 168 10.89 -14.92 -4.07
N ASP A 169 11.08 -13.97 -3.14
CA ASP A 169 9.94 -13.24 -2.57
C ASP A 169 9.24 -12.40 -3.63
N THR A 170 7.91 -12.31 -3.55
CA THR A 170 7.18 -11.48 -4.51
C THR A 170 7.29 -10.02 -4.12
N LEU A 171 7.75 -9.19 -5.07
CA LEU A 171 7.78 -7.75 -4.98
C LEU A 171 6.72 -7.16 -5.90
N TRP A 172 5.90 -6.28 -5.34
CA TRP A 172 5.07 -5.35 -6.08
C TRP A 172 5.58 -3.94 -5.84
N HIS A 173 5.51 -3.14 -6.88
CA HIS A 173 5.91 -1.74 -6.84
C HIS A 173 4.84 -0.91 -7.55
N GLY A 174 4.41 0.16 -6.89
CA GLY A 174 3.47 1.14 -7.43
C GLY A 174 3.97 2.55 -7.24
N MET A 175 3.58 3.41 -8.18
CA MET A 175 3.98 4.81 -8.20
C MET A 175 2.80 5.68 -8.64
N MET A 176 2.60 6.80 -7.95
CA MET A 176 1.64 7.83 -8.29
C MET A 176 2.33 9.20 -8.16
N THR A 177 2.84 9.69 -9.29
CA THR A 177 3.53 11.00 -9.37
C THR A 177 2.58 12.15 -9.64
N GLU A 178 1.32 11.90 -10.01
CA GLU A 178 0.30 12.95 -10.05
C GLU A 178 -0.03 13.35 -8.60
N PRO A 179 0.26 14.59 -8.17
CA PRO A 179 0.14 14.93 -6.76
C PRO A 179 -1.31 14.95 -6.30
N VAL A 180 -1.57 14.44 -5.10
CA VAL A 180 -2.86 14.48 -4.43
C VAL A 180 -2.88 15.60 -3.41
N GLU A 181 -3.89 16.47 -3.50
CA GLU A 181 -4.11 17.56 -2.56
C GLU A 181 -4.67 17.04 -1.24
N VAL A 182 -3.96 17.31 -0.15
CA VAL A 182 -4.40 17.09 1.23
C VAL A 182 -4.92 18.40 1.81
N TYR A 183 -6.12 18.33 2.38
CA TYR A 183 -6.83 19.49 2.89
C TYR A 183 -6.56 19.75 4.38
N PRO A 184 -6.67 21.01 4.85
CA PRO A 184 -6.64 21.30 6.28
C PRO A 184 -7.83 20.66 7.00
N MET A 185 -7.65 20.28 8.26
CA MET A 185 -8.72 19.68 9.08
C MET A 185 -9.98 20.57 9.15
N SER A 186 -9.82 21.90 9.11
CA SER A 186 -10.92 22.87 9.06
C SER A 186 -11.81 22.77 7.82
N SER A 187 -11.36 22.09 6.77
CA SER A 187 -12.13 21.88 5.54
C SER A 187 -13.20 20.79 5.69
N ASN A 188 -13.15 19.98 6.75
CA ASN A 188 -14.09 18.90 7.02
C ASN A 188 -14.20 17.89 5.86
N ARG A 189 -13.06 17.63 5.19
CA ARG A 189 -12.96 16.80 3.99
C ARG A 189 -11.66 15.96 4.03
N ALA A 190 -11.75 14.71 3.56
CA ALA A 190 -10.62 13.84 3.33
C ALA A 190 -10.15 13.84 1.87
N ALA A 191 -8.87 13.53 1.69
CA ALA A 191 -8.26 13.22 0.41
C ALA A 191 -8.25 11.72 0.17
N TYR A 192 -8.33 11.31 -1.09
CA TYR A 192 -8.32 9.91 -1.50
C TYR A 192 -7.32 9.69 -2.62
N ALA A 193 -6.52 8.63 -2.52
CA ALA A 193 -5.59 8.22 -3.56
C ALA A 193 -5.74 6.72 -3.83
N THR A 194 -5.39 6.28 -5.04
CA THR A 194 -5.31 4.85 -5.37
C THR A 194 -4.00 4.60 -6.10
N VAL A 195 -3.09 3.87 -5.44
CA VAL A 195 -1.77 3.55 -5.99
C VAL A 195 -1.86 2.25 -6.79
N PRO A 196 -1.61 2.27 -8.11
CA PRO A 196 -1.58 1.07 -8.91
C PRO A 196 -0.29 0.30 -8.64
N LEU A 197 -0.40 -1.00 -8.40
CA LEU A 197 0.72 -1.90 -8.15
C LEU A 197 1.00 -2.77 -9.37
N VAL A 198 2.27 -2.92 -9.71
CA VAL A 198 2.78 -3.86 -10.71
C VAL A 198 3.63 -4.89 -10.02
N ARG A 199 3.46 -6.17 -10.37
CA ARG A 199 4.32 -7.25 -9.86
C ARG A 199 5.61 -7.31 -10.66
N ASP A 200 6.74 -7.02 -10.02
CA ASP A 200 8.06 -7.04 -10.66
C ASP A 200 8.55 -8.47 -10.86
N THR A 201 8.38 -9.33 -9.86
CA THR A 201 8.91 -10.69 -9.91
C THR A 201 8.14 -11.61 -10.84
N LYS A 202 8.85 -12.59 -11.40
CA LYS A 202 8.30 -13.60 -12.29
C LYS A 202 8.66 -14.99 -11.79
N HIS A 203 7.77 -15.94 -12.06
CA HIS A 203 8.00 -17.35 -11.80
C HIS A 203 8.09 -18.08 -13.13
N ILE A 204 9.25 -18.67 -13.42
CA ILE A 204 9.54 -19.33 -14.69
C ILE A 204 9.81 -20.80 -14.40
N ASN A 205 9.00 -21.68 -14.99
CA ASN A 205 9.23 -23.12 -14.95
C ASN A 205 9.94 -23.52 -16.24
N VAL A 206 11.16 -24.06 -16.11
CA VAL A 206 11.92 -24.62 -17.23
C VAL A 206 11.79 -26.14 -17.18
N ALA A 207 11.41 -26.75 -18.31
CA ALA A 207 11.28 -28.20 -18.44
C ALA A 207 12.11 -28.67 -19.64
N LEU A 208 12.94 -29.68 -19.41
CA LEU A 208 13.71 -30.38 -20.44
C LEU A 208 13.08 -31.76 -20.69
N ARG A 209 12.85 -32.11 -21.95
CA ARG A 209 12.21 -33.37 -22.34
C ARG A 209 12.86 -33.96 -23.59
N GLU A 210 13.14 -35.25 -23.55
CA GLU A 210 13.54 -36.09 -24.68
C GLU A 210 12.27 -36.68 -25.35
N LEU A 211 12.27 -36.78 -26.68
CA LEU A 211 11.07 -37.12 -27.47
C LEU A 211 11.01 -38.58 -27.95
N ASP A 212 12.15 -39.26 -28.12
CA ASP A 212 12.23 -40.58 -28.73
C ASP A 212 12.42 -41.70 -27.70
N ASP A 213 13.48 -41.63 -26.88
CA ASP A 213 13.75 -42.55 -25.77
C ASP A 213 14.09 -41.80 -24.46
N PRO A 214 13.12 -41.58 -23.56
CA PRO A 214 13.35 -40.82 -22.33
C PRO A 214 14.33 -41.50 -21.37
N THR A 215 14.65 -42.80 -21.57
CA THR A 215 15.59 -43.52 -20.70
C THR A 215 17.05 -43.13 -20.94
N VAL A 216 17.34 -42.47 -22.08
CA VAL A 216 18.71 -42.00 -22.38
C VAL A 216 19.01 -40.61 -21.81
N MET A 217 17.99 -39.88 -21.35
CA MET A 217 18.14 -38.55 -20.78
C MET A 217 18.32 -38.62 -19.27
N ASP A 218 19.41 -38.02 -18.79
CA ASP A 218 19.69 -37.84 -17.38
C ASP A 218 19.83 -36.36 -17.08
N ILE A 219 18.89 -35.80 -16.29
CA ILE A 219 18.87 -34.37 -15.95
C ILE A 219 20.12 -33.94 -15.18
N ALA A 220 20.78 -34.85 -14.46
CA ALA A 220 22.00 -34.54 -13.71
C ALA A 220 23.20 -34.20 -14.60
N LYS A 221 23.09 -34.40 -15.93
CA LYS A 221 24.11 -34.02 -16.92
C LYS A 221 23.91 -32.63 -17.51
N TYR A 222 22.89 -31.90 -17.07
CA TYR A 222 22.54 -30.59 -17.57
C TYR A 222 22.50 -29.57 -16.44
N ASP A 223 23.00 -28.38 -16.72
CA ASP A 223 22.82 -27.21 -15.88
C ASP A 223 21.84 -26.24 -16.56
N MET A 224 20.98 -25.60 -15.76
CA MET A 224 20.01 -24.62 -16.24
C MET A 224 20.22 -23.30 -15.52
N TYR A 225 20.32 -22.22 -16.28
CA TYR A 225 20.57 -20.88 -15.76
C TYR A 225 19.63 -19.86 -16.39
N ILE A 226 19.34 -18.80 -15.63
CA ILE A 226 18.75 -17.56 -16.14
C ILE A 226 19.78 -16.47 -15.88
N THR A 227 20.24 -15.80 -16.92
CA THR A 227 21.09 -14.62 -16.82
C THR A 227 20.34 -13.39 -17.29
N ASP A 228 20.42 -12.31 -16.53
CA ASP A 228 19.76 -11.05 -16.88
C ASP A 228 20.38 -9.87 -16.08
N HIS A 229 20.19 -8.65 -16.57
CA HIS A 229 20.64 -7.40 -15.94
C HIS A 229 19.44 -6.66 -15.34
N ASN A 230 18.75 -7.32 -14.41
CA ASN A 230 17.49 -6.85 -13.81
C ASN A 230 17.52 -6.86 -12.26
N SER A 231 18.71 -6.92 -11.67
CA SER A 231 18.88 -7.05 -10.21
C SER A 231 18.77 -5.73 -9.43
N ARG A 232 18.64 -4.58 -10.12
CA ARG A 232 18.51 -3.25 -9.50
C ARG A 232 17.34 -2.51 -10.13
N ILE A 233 16.34 -2.21 -9.32
CA ILE A 233 15.10 -1.52 -9.67
C ILE A 233 15.17 -0.12 -9.02
N LEU A 234 14.89 0.92 -9.80
CA LEU A 234 14.82 2.29 -9.31
C LEU A 234 13.40 2.68 -8.91
N TRP A 235 13.27 3.85 -8.29
CA TRP A 235 12.02 4.47 -7.87
C TRP A 235 10.91 4.52 -8.93
N ASP A 236 11.26 4.57 -10.21
CA ASP A 236 10.34 4.70 -11.35
C ASP A 236 10.05 3.38 -12.09
N LEU A 237 10.38 2.24 -11.46
CA LEU A 237 10.34 0.89 -12.07
C LEU A 237 11.37 0.66 -13.17
N SER A 238 12.27 1.61 -13.44
CA SER A 238 13.35 1.37 -14.40
C SER A 238 14.40 0.41 -13.84
N LEU A 239 15.01 -0.36 -14.73
CA LEU A 239 16.08 -1.29 -14.41
C LEU A 239 17.43 -0.67 -14.79
N ILE A 240 18.42 -0.77 -13.90
CA ILE A 240 19.80 -0.44 -14.26
C ILE A 240 20.49 -1.69 -14.76
N HIS A 241 20.91 -1.63 -16.01
CA HIS A 241 21.80 -2.61 -16.61
C HIS A 241 23.24 -2.31 -16.15
N ILE A 242 23.72 -3.04 -15.14
CA ILE A 242 25.10 -2.97 -14.63
C ILE A 242 25.83 -4.24 -15.02
#